data_AF-A0A674HV69-F1
#
_entry.id   AF-A0A674HV69-F1
#
_cell.length_a   1.000
_cell.length_b   1.000
_cell.length_c   1.000
_cell.angle_alpha   90.00
_cell.angle_beta   90.00
_cell.angle_gamma   90.00
#
_symmetry.space_group_name_H-M   'P 1'
#
loop_
_entity.id
_entity.type
_entity.pdbx_description
1 polymer ?
#
loop_
_entity_poly.entity_id
_entity_poly.type
_entity_poly.pdbx_seq_one_letter_code
_entity_poly.pdbx_strand_id
1 'polypeptide(L)' 'MVAYWRQAGLSYIRYSQICANAVRAAMKPQYKAEAEKVAVATIKIVKPKKE' A
#
# COMPACT_ATOMS: atom_id res chain seq x y z
N MET A 1 -14.50 0.95 21.29
CA MET A 1 -14.85 1.20 19.88
C MET A 1 -13.56 1.13 19.07
N VAL A 2 -13.43 0.16 18.15
CA VAL A 2 -12.20 -0.07 17.36
C VAL A 2 -12.54 0.16 15.89
N ALA A 3 -11.66 0.83 15.15
CA ALA A 3 -11.88 1.10 13.74
C ALA A 3 -12.04 -0.20 12.92
N TYR A 4 -12.96 -0.20 11.95
CA TYR A 4 -13.34 -1.40 11.20
C TYR A 4 -12.16 -2.13 10.53
N TRP A 5 -11.19 -1.38 9.99
CA TRP A 5 -9.99 -1.96 9.36
C TRP A 5 -9.09 -2.72 10.35
N ARG A 6 -9.07 -2.33 11.63
CA ARG A 6 -8.38 -3.09 12.68
C ARG A 6 -9.13 -4.39 12.99
N GLN A 7 -10.46 -4.36 12.99
CA GLN A 7 -11.29 -5.56 13.18
C GLN A 7 -11.12 -6.54 12.01
N ALA A 8 -10.97 -6.01 10.79
CA ALA A 8 -10.67 -6.79 9.59
C ALA A 8 -9.21 -7.31 9.51
N GLY A 9 -8.41 -7.16 10.57
CA GLY A 9 -7.05 -7.68 10.64
C GLY A 9 -6.02 -6.92 9.79
N LEU A 10 -6.34 -5.71 9.30
CA LEU A 10 -5.34 -4.91 8.60
C LEU A 10 -4.37 -4.26 9.60
N SER A 11 -3.08 -4.43 9.33
CA SER A 11 -2.07 -3.58 9.96
C SER A 11 -2.22 -2.15 9.45
N TYR A 12 -1.83 -1.18 10.28
CA TYR A 12 -1.87 0.24 9.89
C TYR A 12 -1.05 0.50 8.61
N ILE A 13 0.10 -0.16 8.46
CA ILE A 13 0.95 -0.07 7.26
C ILE A 13 0.15 -0.46 6.01
N ARG A 14 -0.56 -1.59 6.06
CA ARG A 14 -1.37 -2.08 4.93
C ARG A 14 -2.56 -1.17 4.66
N TYR A 15 -3.24 -0.70 5.70
CA TYR A 15 -4.34 0.26 5.58
C TYR A 15 -3.88 1.55 4.88
N SER A 16 -2.78 2.13 5.35
CA SER A 16 -2.19 3.35 4.78
C SER A 16 -1.81 3.18 3.31
N GLN A 17 -1.21 2.05 2.94
CA GLN A 17 -0.87 1.74 1.55
C GLN A 17 -2.11 1.70 0.64
N ILE A 18 -3.21 1.09 1.10
CA ILE A 18 -4.47 1.03 0.35
C ILE A 18 -5.03 2.44 0.12
N CYS A 19 -5.09 3.26 1.16
CA CYS A 19 -5.56 4.65 1.04
C CYS A 19 -4.69 5.46 0.06
N ALA A 20 -3.36 5.31 0.14
CA ALA A 20 -2.46 5.99 -0.78
C ALA A 20 -2.71 5.57 -2.25
N ASN A 21 -2.98 4.29 -2.50
CA ASN A 21 -3.30 3.81 -3.84
C ASN A 21 -4.62 4.37 -4.37
N ALA A 22 -5.66 4.43 -3.53
CA ALA A 22 -6.94 5.02 -3.90
C ALA A 22 -6.79 6.51 -4.28
N VAL A 23 -6.00 7.27 -3.51
CA VAL A 23 -5.72 8.69 -3.79
C VAL A 23 -5.00 8.85 -5.13
N ARG A 24 -3.96 8.05 -5.40
CA ARG A 24 -3.21 8.11 -6.67
C ARG A 24 -4.08 7.78 -7.88
N ALA A 25 -4.99 6.80 -7.74
CA ALA A 25 -5.90 6.42 -8.81
C ALA A 25 -6.84 7.57 -9.22
N ALA A 26 -7.22 8.41 -8.25
CA ALA A 26 -8.10 9.56 -8.43
C ALA A 26 -7.37 10.87 -8.83
N MET A 27 -6.04 10.87 -8.97
CA MET A 27 -5.29 12.05 -9.37
C MET A 27 -5.49 12.42 -10.84
N LYS A 28 -5.32 13.71 -11.16
CA LYS A 28 -5.32 14.21 -12.55
C LYS A 28 -4.23 13.52 -13.38
N PRO A 29 -4.46 13.26 -14.68
CA PRO A 29 -3.51 12.55 -15.54
C PRO A 29 -2.10 13.14 -15.53
N GLN A 30 -2.00 14.47 -15.49
CA GLN A 30 -0.72 15.20 -15.48
C GLN A 30 0.20 14.86 -14.29
N TYR A 31 -0.36 14.40 -13.16
CA TYR A 31 0.41 14.05 -11.96
C TYR A 31 0.42 12.54 -11.67
N LYS A 32 -0.48 11.79 -12.32
CA LYS A 32 -0.67 10.37 -12.07
C LYS A 32 0.57 9.55 -12.43
N ALA A 33 1.24 9.89 -13.53
CA ALA A 33 2.45 9.19 -13.99
C ALA A 33 3.61 9.27 -12.98
N GLU A 34 3.80 10.41 -12.32
CA GLU A 34 4.83 10.55 -11.28
C GLU A 34 4.42 9.83 -9.99
N ALA A 35 3.14 9.91 -9.62
CA ALA A 35 2.62 9.25 -8.44
C ALA A 35 2.69 7.71 -8.55
N GLU A 36 2.47 7.15 -9.74
CA GLU A 36 2.56 5.70 -10.01
C GLU A 36 3.99 5.18 -9.87
N LYS A 37 5.01 5.96 -10.25
CA LYS A 37 6.42 5.56 -10.06
C LYS A 37 6.74 5.27 -8.60
N VAL A 38 6.19 6.05 -7.67
CA VAL A 38 6.39 5.88 -6.22
C VAL A 38 5.67 4.65 -5.67
N ALA A 39 4.63 4.16 -6.35
CA ALA A 39 3.83 3.02 -5.90
C ALA A 39 4.51 1.65 -6.15
N VAL A 40 5.60 1.61 -6.93
CA VAL A 40 6.26 0.36 -7.29
C VAL A 40 7.08 -0.19 -6.11
N ALA A 41 6.69 -1.37 -5.61
CA ALA A 41 7.46 -2.09 -4.60
C ALA A 41 8.48 -3.03 -5.27
N THR A 42 9.76 -2.68 -5.23
CA THR A 42 10.86 -3.45 -5.86
C THR A 42 11.41 -4.58 -4.97
N ILE A 43 10.94 -4.69 -3.74
CA ILE A 43 11.56 -5.57 -2.73
C ILE A 43 10.95 -6.98 -2.82
N LYS A 44 11.79 -7.97 -3.12
CA LYS A 44 11.44 -9.40 -2.99
C LYS A 44 11.85 -9.88 -1.61
N ILE A 45 10.89 -10.39 -0.84
CA ILE A 45 11.14 -11.00 0.46
C ILE A 45 11.38 -12.49 0.24
N VAL A 46 12.58 -12.96 0.55
CA VAL A 46 12.93 -14.39 0.55
C VAL A 46 12.85 -14.89 1.99
N LYS A 47 12.09 -15.95 2.22
CA LYS A 47 12.14 -16.65 3.51
C LYS A 47 13.39 -17.54 3.53
N PRO A 48 14.36 -17.32 4.43
CA PRO A 48 15.46 -18.25 4.59
C PRO A 48 14.91 -19.61 5.05
N LYS A 49 15.34 -20.69 4.41
CA LYS A 49 15.05 -22.05 4.84
C LYS A 49 15.89 -22.30 6.10
N LYS A 50 15.24 -22.61 7.21
CA LYS A 50 15.91 -22.99 8.46
C LYS A 50 16.33 -24.46 8.31
N GLU A 51 17.63 -24.73 8.38
CA GLU A 51 18.18 -26.08 8.61
C GLU A 51 17.88 -26.55 10.05
#